data_AF-A0AA95F5H5-F1
#
_entry.id   AF-A0AA95F5H5-F1
#
_cell.length_a   1.000
_cell.length_b   1.000
_cell.length_c   1.000
_cell.angle_alpha   90.00
_cell.angle_beta   90.00
_cell.angle_gamma   90.00
#
_symmetry.space_group_name_H-M   'P 1'
#
loop_
_entity.id
_entity.type
_entity.pdbx_description
1 polymer ?
#
loop_
_entity_poly.entity_id
_entity_poly.type
_entity_poly.pdbx_seq_one_letter_code
_entity_poly.pdbx_strand_id
1 'polypeptide(L)'
;MDLDVPFSEKDDAKRLGARWNPQRRTWYVPPGVDPHPFARWRPGEPEAQPYRVLSRETYLVTAAEECWRCKRAFQAVACLMAPGFVLNEQPNGSREERSADWAFAEYITRLPPDAVGFIQSVQPAYRQGFSSTTDSRYYANHCPSCRALQGDFHLYSEPDGAFWLVSAMDAARMQARRFPGDFLADADIAFSENVAWRIPGVRVRTSP
;
A
#
# COMPACT_ATOMS: atom_id res chain seq x y z
N MET A 1 -22.31 -9.23 -4.25
CA MET A 1 -21.69 -7.89 -4.16
C MET A 1 -21.09 -7.75 -2.78
N ASP A 2 -19.82 -7.35 -2.64
CA ASP A 2 -19.19 -7.12 -1.33
C ASP A 2 -19.67 -5.79 -0.72
N LEU A 3 -19.56 -5.66 0.60
CA LEU A 3 -20.01 -4.51 1.38
C LEU A 3 -18.95 -4.09 2.41
N ASP A 4 -18.84 -2.79 2.65
CA ASP A 4 -18.07 -2.20 3.74
C ASP A 4 -19.01 -1.79 4.87
N VAL A 5 -19.27 -2.73 5.79
CA VAL A 5 -20.26 -2.57 6.87
C VAL A 5 -19.51 -2.32 8.19
N PRO A 6 -19.64 -1.11 8.79
CA PRO A 6 -19.13 -0.85 10.13
C PRO A 6 -19.69 -1.85 11.15
N PHE A 7 -18.91 -2.19 12.18
CA PHE A 7 -19.34 -3.17 13.18
C PHE A 7 -20.66 -2.80 13.87
N SER A 8 -20.91 -1.50 14.08
CA SER A 8 -22.15 -0.95 14.65
C SER A 8 -23.38 -1.20 13.77
N GLU A 9 -23.21 -1.40 12.47
CA GLU A 9 -24.28 -1.53 11.48
C GLU A 9 -24.46 -2.98 10.99
N LYS A 10 -23.73 -3.93 11.57
CA LYS A 10 -23.73 -5.34 11.16
C LYS A 10 -25.12 -5.99 11.24
N ASP A 11 -25.90 -5.63 12.25
CA ASP A 11 -27.22 -6.23 12.49
C ASP A 11 -28.23 -5.71 11.46
N ASP A 12 -28.09 -4.45 11.02
CA ASP A 12 -28.88 -3.87 9.94
C ASP A 12 -28.54 -4.51 8.60
N ALA A 13 -27.26 -4.73 8.30
CA ALA A 13 -26.84 -5.43 7.09
C ALA A 13 -27.36 -6.87 7.06
N LYS A 14 -27.29 -7.57 8.19
CA LYS A 14 -27.83 -8.93 8.34
C LYS A 14 -29.35 -8.96 8.15
N ARG A 15 -30.07 -7.99 8.71
CA ARG A 15 -31.53 -7.83 8.60
C ARG A 15 -31.98 -7.60 7.16
N LEU A 16 -31.20 -6.86 6.37
CA LEU A 16 -31.47 -6.62 4.95
C LEU A 16 -31.14 -7.81 4.05
N GLY A 17 -30.49 -8.87 4.58
CA GLY A 17 -30.20 -10.10 3.86
C GLY A 17 -28.74 -10.32 3.49
N ALA A 18 -27.82 -9.44 3.92
CA ALA A 18 -26.40 -9.69 3.72
C ALA A 18 -25.91 -10.90 4.55
N ARG A 19 -24.78 -11.45 4.12
CA ARG A 19 -24.10 -12.56 4.76
C ARG A 19 -22.65 -12.21 4.99
N TRP A 20 -22.11 -12.72 6.09
CA TRP A 20 -20.68 -12.65 6.36
C TRP A 20 -19.96 -13.77 5.62
N ASN A 21 -18.91 -13.43 4.87
CA ASN A 21 -17.99 -14.42 4.31
C ASN A 21 -16.77 -14.52 5.23
N PRO A 22 -16.60 -15.62 6.00
CA PRO A 22 -15.49 -15.75 6.95
C PRO A 22 -14.12 -15.92 6.28
N GLN A 23 -14.07 -16.45 5.05
CA GLN A 23 -12.82 -16.61 4.30
C GLN A 23 -12.30 -15.25 3.79
N ARG A 24 -13.22 -14.40 3.32
CA ARG A 24 -12.90 -13.05 2.80
C ARG A 24 -13.00 -11.97 3.87
N ARG A 25 -13.52 -12.31 5.04
CA ARG A 25 -13.86 -11.42 6.16
C ARG A 25 -14.57 -10.14 5.68
N THR A 26 -15.58 -10.31 4.84
CA THR A 26 -16.37 -9.21 4.29
C THR A 26 -17.84 -9.56 4.33
N TRP A 27 -18.68 -8.54 4.46
CA TRP A 27 -20.11 -8.67 4.23
C TRP A 27 -20.38 -8.72 2.74
N TYR A 28 -21.37 -9.50 2.32
CA TYR A 28 -21.77 -9.56 0.93
C TYR A 28 -23.27 -9.74 0.77
N VAL A 29 -23.82 -9.24 -0.33
CA VAL A 29 -25.18 -9.49 -0.81
C VAL A 29 -25.18 -10.79 -1.63
N PRO A 30 -25.90 -11.84 -1.18
CA PRO A 30 -26.07 -13.09 -1.92
C PRO A 30 -26.83 -12.91 -3.23
N PRO A 31 -26.69 -13.81 -4.20
CA PRO A 31 -27.55 -13.84 -5.39
C PRO A 31 -29.03 -13.91 -5.00
N GLY A 32 -29.88 -13.12 -5.66
CA GLY A 32 -31.32 -13.08 -5.42
C GLY A 32 -31.80 -12.14 -4.30
N VAL A 33 -30.88 -11.47 -3.59
CA VAL A 33 -31.20 -10.38 -2.65
C VAL A 33 -31.06 -9.04 -3.36
N ASP A 34 -32.04 -8.15 -3.19
CA ASP A 34 -32.00 -6.80 -3.77
C ASP A 34 -30.79 -6.00 -3.23
N PRO A 35 -29.86 -5.56 -4.08
CA PRO A 35 -28.70 -4.79 -3.64
C PRO A 35 -29.02 -3.32 -3.29
N HIS A 36 -30.21 -2.80 -3.62
CA HIS A 36 -30.54 -1.38 -3.45
C HIS A 36 -30.50 -0.89 -1.98
N PRO A 37 -31.05 -1.62 -0.98
CA PRO A 37 -31.01 -1.20 0.43
C PRO A 37 -29.60 -1.15 1.04
N PHE A 38 -28.63 -1.79 0.37
CA PHE A 38 -27.23 -1.83 0.80
C PHE A 38 -26.39 -0.69 0.22
N ALA A 39 -27.00 0.28 -0.49
CA ALA A 39 -26.30 1.39 -1.13
C ALA A 39 -25.32 2.12 -0.19
N ARG A 40 -25.69 2.31 1.09
CA ARG A 40 -24.86 2.96 2.10
C ARG A 40 -23.59 2.18 2.51
N TRP A 41 -23.57 0.87 2.31
CA TRP A 41 -22.42 0.00 2.56
C TRP A 41 -21.80 -0.52 1.28
N ARG A 42 -22.22 0.00 0.12
CA ARG A 42 -21.47 -0.27 -1.10
C ARG A 42 -20.05 0.21 -0.84
N PRO A 43 -19.04 -0.61 -1.13
CA PRO A 43 -17.68 -0.11 -1.23
C PRO A 43 -17.78 1.07 -2.19
N GLY A 44 -17.46 2.28 -1.70
CA GLY A 44 -17.69 3.48 -2.48
C GLY A 44 -17.14 3.30 -3.88
N GLU A 45 -17.92 3.64 -4.91
CA GLU A 45 -17.28 3.94 -6.19
C GLU A 45 -16.23 5.02 -5.87
N PRO A 46 -14.97 4.87 -6.31
CA PRO A 46 -13.91 5.82 -6.02
C PRO A 46 -14.10 7.08 -6.87
N GLU A 47 -15.25 7.75 -6.74
CA GLU A 47 -15.47 9.05 -7.35
C GLU A 47 -15.22 10.15 -6.30
N ALA A 48 -14.15 10.91 -6.57
CA ALA A 48 -13.82 12.25 -6.08
C ALA A 48 -13.37 12.45 -4.61
N GLN A 49 -12.83 11.45 -3.92
CA GLN A 49 -11.93 11.77 -2.79
C GLN A 49 -10.49 11.85 -3.30
N PRO A 50 -9.80 12.99 -3.15
CA PRO A 50 -8.40 13.08 -3.55
C PRO A 50 -7.57 12.07 -2.77
N TYR A 51 -6.50 11.58 -3.38
CA TYR A 51 -5.52 10.75 -2.69
C TYR A 51 -4.79 11.57 -1.63
N ARG A 52 -4.42 10.93 -0.51
CA ARG A 52 -3.61 11.57 0.54
C ARG A 52 -2.21 11.94 0.04
N VAL A 53 -1.67 11.16 -0.88
CA VAL A 53 -0.31 11.28 -1.40
C VAL A 53 -0.35 11.58 -2.89
N LEU A 54 0.43 12.57 -3.31
CA LEU A 54 0.79 12.81 -4.72
C LEU A 54 2.31 12.95 -4.84
N SER A 55 2.94 12.12 -5.66
CA SER A 55 4.35 12.25 -6.00
C SER A 55 4.58 12.19 -7.50
N ARG A 56 5.30 13.17 -8.04
CA ARG A 56 5.68 13.23 -9.49
C ARG A 56 6.92 12.39 -9.81
N GLU A 57 7.58 11.90 -8.77
CA GLU A 57 8.80 11.12 -8.89
C GLU A 57 8.80 10.03 -7.82
N THR A 58 8.38 8.84 -8.24
CA THR A 58 8.34 7.65 -7.39
C THR A 58 9.06 6.50 -8.08
N TYR A 59 9.67 5.65 -7.27
CA TYR A 59 10.39 4.45 -7.68
C TYR A 59 9.76 3.24 -7.01
N LEU A 60 9.49 2.21 -7.80
CA LEU A 60 9.25 0.87 -7.29
C LEU A 60 10.60 0.25 -6.94
N VAL A 61 10.86 0.15 -5.65
CA VAL A 61 12.08 -0.42 -5.12
C VAL A 61 11.88 -1.92 -4.89
N THR A 62 12.84 -2.73 -5.31
CA THR A 62 12.89 -4.17 -5.05
C THR A 62 14.07 -4.51 -4.16
N ALA A 63 13.88 -5.41 -3.22
CA ALA A 63 14.93 -5.90 -2.34
C ALA A 63 14.68 -7.37 -1.97
N ALA A 64 15.76 -8.10 -1.67
CA ALA A 64 15.67 -9.49 -1.25
C ALA A 64 15.08 -9.59 0.16
N GLU A 65 14.18 -10.55 0.36
CA GLU A 65 13.56 -10.84 1.65
C GLU A 65 13.42 -12.33 1.91
N GLU A 66 13.32 -12.70 3.19
CA GLU A 66 12.98 -14.06 3.62
C GLU A 66 11.55 -14.12 4.17
N CYS A 67 10.74 -15.03 3.64
CA CYS A 67 9.38 -15.18 4.15
C CYS A 67 9.37 -15.68 5.61
N TRP A 68 8.79 -14.91 6.54
CA TRP A 68 8.71 -15.30 7.96
C TRP A 68 8.05 -16.67 8.19
N ARG A 69 7.11 -17.06 7.33
CA ARG A 69 6.36 -18.33 7.46
C ARG A 69 7.08 -19.52 6.84
N CYS A 70 7.49 -19.41 5.57
CA CYS A 70 8.00 -20.57 4.82
C CYS A 70 9.51 -20.54 4.57
N LYS A 71 10.18 -19.48 5.01
CA LYS A 71 11.63 -19.30 4.96
C LYS A 71 12.24 -19.29 3.55
N ARG A 72 11.39 -19.23 2.51
CA ARG A 72 11.85 -19.06 1.13
C ARG A 72 12.14 -17.59 0.86
N ALA A 73 13.28 -17.37 0.20
CA ALA A 73 13.63 -16.06 -0.33
C ALA A 73 12.62 -15.60 -1.40
N PHE A 74 12.34 -14.30 -1.42
CA PHE A 74 11.56 -13.65 -2.47
C PHE A 74 12.03 -12.20 -2.65
N GLN A 75 11.51 -11.52 -3.68
CA GLN A 75 11.74 -10.09 -3.87
C GLN A 75 10.56 -9.31 -3.32
N ALA A 76 10.77 -8.56 -2.24
CA ALA A 76 9.79 -7.60 -1.74
C ALA A 76 9.81 -6.34 -2.60
N VAL A 77 8.71 -5.59 -2.58
CA VAL A 77 8.57 -4.31 -3.29
C VAL A 77 8.07 -3.20 -2.38
N ALA A 78 8.55 -1.98 -2.60
CA ALA A 78 8.11 -0.77 -1.90
C ALA A 78 8.06 0.45 -2.84
N CYS A 79 7.21 1.42 -2.52
CA CYS A 79 7.09 2.66 -3.30
C CYS A 79 7.87 3.78 -2.61
N LEU A 80 9.02 4.15 -3.18
CA LEU A 80 9.90 5.22 -2.69
C LEU A 80 9.60 6.52 -3.42
N MET A 81 9.20 7.54 -2.68
CA MET A 81 8.89 8.87 -3.18
C MET A 81 10.11 9.79 -3.00
N ALA A 82 10.45 10.51 -4.07
CA ALA A 82 11.49 11.54 -4.03
C ALA A 82 10.98 12.83 -3.38
N PRO A 83 11.91 13.69 -2.89
CA PRO A 83 11.59 15.01 -2.39
C PRO A 83 10.67 15.82 -3.32
N GLY A 84 9.69 16.49 -2.72
CA GLY A 84 8.67 17.30 -3.39
C GLY A 84 7.30 16.62 -3.51
N PHE A 85 7.11 15.43 -2.94
CA PHE A 85 5.79 14.82 -2.84
C PHE A 85 4.87 15.63 -1.89
N VAL A 86 3.57 15.57 -2.17
CA VAL A 86 2.53 16.30 -1.44
C VAL A 86 1.78 15.34 -0.53
N LEU A 87 1.57 15.75 0.71
CA LEU A 87 0.70 15.11 1.69
C LEU A 87 -0.52 15.99 1.96
N ASN A 88 -1.70 15.40 1.81
CA ASN A 88 -2.98 15.99 2.16
C ASN A 88 -3.40 15.45 3.53
N GLU A 89 -3.21 16.25 4.59
CA GLU A 89 -3.55 15.83 5.96
C GLU A 89 -5.06 15.81 6.21
N GLN A 90 -5.83 16.59 5.45
CA GLN A 90 -7.27 16.70 5.63
C GLN A 90 -8.04 16.07 4.45
N PRO A 91 -9.16 15.36 4.71
CA PRO A 91 -10.01 14.79 3.65
C PRO A 91 -10.56 15.82 2.66
N ASN A 92 -10.60 17.10 3.04
CA ASN A 92 -11.06 18.22 2.21
C ASN A 92 -9.95 18.83 1.33
N GLY A 93 -8.70 18.35 1.40
CA GLY A 93 -7.56 18.88 0.64
C GLY A 93 -7.05 20.26 1.07
N SER A 94 -7.48 20.79 2.21
CA SER A 94 -7.19 22.18 2.61
C SER A 94 -5.78 22.43 3.17
N ARG A 95 -4.98 21.37 3.40
CA ARG A 95 -3.59 21.48 3.85
C ARG A 95 -2.70 20.53 3.05
N GLU A 96 -2.01 21.12 2.07
CA GLU A 96 -0.96 20.48 1.27
C GLU A 96 0.41 20.76 1.91
N GLU A 97 1.10 19.73 2.38
CA GLU A 97 2.50 19.83 2.80
C GLU A 97 3.41 19.18 1.76
N ARG A 98 4.46 19.90 1.34
CA ARG A 98 5.48 19.36 0.44
C ARG A 98 6.66 18.87 1.27
N SER A 99 6.96 17.57 1.20
CA SER A 99 8.11 17.02 1.90
C SER A 99 9.42 17.34 1.17
N ALA A 100 10.47 17.65 1.93
CA ALA A 100 11.83 17.84 1.42
C ALA A 100 12.64 16.54 1.40
N ASP A 101 12.10 15.45 1.95
CA ASP A 101 12.81 14.21 2.20
C ASP A 101 12.35 13.09 1.29
N TRP A 102 13.15 12.03 1.26
CA TRP A 102 12.76 10.76 0.65
C TRP A 102 11.91 9.97 1.63
N ALA A 103 10.87 9.29 1.14
CA ALA A 103 10.05 8.45 2.00
C ALA A 103 9.43 7.28 1.25
N PHE A 104 9.27 6.16 1.96
CA PHE A 104 8.46 5.05 1.49
C PHE A 104 6.98 5.28 1.83
N ALA A 105 6.10 4.83 0.94
CA ALA A 105 4.69 4.70 1.24
C ALA A 105 4.44 3.34 1.92
N GLU A 106 3.90 3.36 3.14
CA GLU A 106 3.55 2.19 3.92
C GLU A 106 2.06 2.17 4.28
N TYR A 107 1.54 1.02 4.67
CA TYR A 107 0.14 0.79 5.01
C TYR A 107 -0.82 1.32 3.93
N ILE A 108 -0.43 1.17 2.66
CA ILE A 108 -1.15 1.73 1.52
C ILE A 108 -2.55 1.11 1.44
N THR A 109 -3.61 1.87 1.71
CA THR A 109 -5.00 1.39 1.69
C THR A 109 -5.65 1.53 0.31
N ARG A 110 -5.25 2.55 -0.46
CA ARG A 110 -5.79 2.85 -1.78
C ARG A 110 -4.70 3.16 -2.80
N LEU A 111 -4.81 2.56 -3.98
CA LEU A 111 -3.96 2.80 -5.15
C LEU A 111 -4.81 2.86 -6.43
N PRO A 112 -4.45 3.71 -7.40
CA PRO A 112 -4.96 3.63 -8.76
C PRO A 112 -4.71 2.26 -9.42
N PRO A 113 -5.60 1.77 -10.30
CA PRO A 113 -5.45 0.47 -10.96
C PRO A 113 -4.17 0.33 -11.79
N ASP A 114 -3.71 1.40 -12.43
CA ASP A 114 -2.47 1.45 -13.20
C ASP A 114 -1.23 1.34 -12.30
N ALA A 115 -1.24 2.00 -11.14
CA ALA A 115 -0.19 1.83 -10.13
C ALA A 115 -0.14 0.38 -9.61
N VAL A 116 -1.30 -0.23 -9.32
CA VAL A 116 -1.38 -1.65 -8.93
C VAL A 116 -0.83 -2.56 -10.03
N GLY A 117 -1.24 -2.33 -11.28
CA GLY A 117 -0.76 -3.09 -12.44
C GLY A 117 0.75 -2.98 -12.63
N PHE A 118 1.32 -1.79 -12.47
CA PHE A 118 2.77 -1.58 -12.53
C PHE A 118 3.51 -2.33 -11.43
N ILE A 119 3.03 -2.25 -10.18
CA ILE A 119 3.64 -2.98 -9.05
C ILE A 119 3.56 -4.49 -9.28
N GLN A 120 2.39 -4.99 -9.68
CA GLN A 120 2.16 -6.42 -9.91
C GLN A 120 2.90 -6.97 -11.13
N SER A 121 3.27 -6.12 -12.09
CA SER A 121 4.15 -6.52 -13.19
C SER A 121 5.56 -6.90 -12.72
N VAL A 122 5.99 -6.41 -11.55
CA VAL A 122 7.27 -6.73 -10.91
C VAL A 122 7.09 -7.79 -9.82
N GLN A 123 6.07 -7.67 -8.98
CA GLN A 123 5.75 -8.64 -7.94
C GLN A 123 4.26 -9.02 -7.97
N PRO A 124 3.88 -10.09 -8.71
CA PRO A 124 2.49 -10.53 -8.86
C PRO A 124 1.79 -10.92 -7.55
N ALA A 125 2.54 -11.17 -6.48
CA ALA A 125 1.98 -11.48 -5.18
C ALA A 125 1.54 -10.24 -4.38
N TYR A 126 1.97 -9.03 -4.77
CA TYR A 126 1.61 -7.77 -4.10
C TYR A 126 0.12 -7.48 -4.27
N ARG A 127 -0.62 -7.39 -3.16
CA ARG A 127 -2.07 -7.24 -3.15
C ARG A 127 -2.56 -6.79 -1.78
N GLN A 128 -3.83 -6.40 -1.70
CA GLN A 128 -4.45 -6.17 -0.40
C GLN A 128 -4.50 -7.45 0.45
N GLY A 129 -4.11 -7.33 1.71
CA GLY A 129 -4.26 -8.37 2.72
C GLY A 129 -4.68 -7.77 4.06
N PHE A 130 -5.30 -8.60 4.90
CA PHE A 130 -5.70 -8.20 6.25
C PHE A 130 -4.56 -8.53 7.23
N SER A 131 -4.15 -7.54 8.02
CA SER A 131 -3.15 -7.67 9.08
C SER A 131 -3.85 -7.70 10.44
N SER A 132 -3.69 -8.80 11.18
CA SER A 132 -4.23 -8.89 12.55
C SER A 132 -3.50 -7.99 13.54
N THR A 133 -2.24 -7.63 13.27
CA THR A 133 -1.44 -6.75 14.13
C THR A 133 -1.96 -5.32 14.12
N THR A 134 -2.41 -4.84 12.96
CA THR A 134 -2.91 -3.49 12.75
C THR A 134 -4.44 -3.41 12.67
N ASP A 135 -5.12 -4.57 12.74
CA ASP A 135 -6.57 -4.74 12.53
C ASP A 135 -7.11 -4.03 11.27
N SER A 136 -6.33 -4.03 10.18
CA SER A 136 -6.61 -3.24 8.98
C SER A 136 -6.30 -4.01 7.68
N ARG A 137 -6.85 -3.54 6.55
CA ARG A 137 -6.53 -4.04 5.20
C ARG A 137 -5.72 -2.99 4.44
N TYR A 138 -4.57 -3.40 3.91
CA TYR A 138 -3.72 -2.57 3.07
C TYR A 138 -3.01 -3.42 2.02
N TYR A 139 -2.49 -2.79 0.97
CA TYR A 139 -1.65 -3.38 -0.04
C TYR A 139 -0.31 -3.76 0.57
N ALA A 140 -0.04 -5.06 0.61
CA ALA A 140 1.13 -5.61 1.27
C ALA A 140 1.88 -6.57 0.36
N ASN A 141 3.17 -6.72 0.64
CA ASN A 141 3.94 -7.84 0.14
C ASN A 141 3.31 -9.15 0.63
N HIS A 142 3.26 -10.15 -0.24
CA HIS A 142 2.90 -11.50 0.15
C HIS A 142 3.92 -12.47 -0.45
N CYS A 143 4.25 -13.51 0.29
CA CYS A 143 5.18 -14.52 -0.19
C CYS A 143 4.63 -15.16 -1.48
N PRO A 144 5.40 -15.18 -2.58
CA PRO A 144 4.97 -15.83 -3.82
C PRO A 144 4.74 -17.34 -3.66
N SER A 145 5.47 -17.98 -2.74
CA SER A 145 5.37 -19.42 -2.49
C SER A 145 4.20 -19.83 -1.60
N CYS A 146 4.08 -19.25 -0.40
CA CYS A 146 3.08 -19.68 0.60
C CYS A 146 1.93 -18.68 0.79
N ARG A 147 1.97 -17.54 0.09
CA ARG A 147 0.95 -16.48 0.11
C ARG A 147 0.77 -15.77 1.45
N ALA A 148 1.62 -16.03 2.44
CA ALA A 148 1.61 -15.31 3.71
C ALA A 148 1.88 -13.81 3.50
N LEU A 149 1.07 -12.97 4.13
CA LEU A 149 1.29 -11.53 4.21
C LEU A 149 2.64 -11.25 4.88
N GLN A 150 3.44 -10.39 4.28
CA GLN A 150 4.72 -9.90 4.79
C GLN A 150 4.49 -8.44 5.17
N GLY A 151 4.33 -8.18 6.48
CA GLY A 151 3.78 -6.93 6.98
C GLY A 151 4.77 -5.76 6.93
N ASP A 152 4.22 -4.56 6.74
CA ASP A 152 5.00 -3.34 6.50
C ASP A 152 5.92 -2.98 7.68
N PHE A 153 5.46 -3.12 8.93
CA PHE A 153 6.30 -2.88 10.12
C PHE A 153 7.66 -3.58 10.06
N HIS A 154 7.69 -4.87 9.69
CA HIS A 154 8.96 -5.59 9.57
C HIS A 154 9.82 -5.05 8.42
N LEU A 155 9.20 -4.73 7.30
CA LEU A 155 9.92 -4.31 6.10
C LEU A 155 10.54 -2.91 6.24
N TYR A 156 9.88 -1.99 6.95
CA TYR A 156 10.27 -0.57 7.04
C TYR A 156 10.83 -0.15 8.40
N SER A 157 10.47 -0.84 9.49
CA SER A 157 10.76 -0.39 10.87
C SER A 157 11.71 -1.29 11.65
N GLU A 158 12.11 -2.44 11.11
CA GLU A 158 13.08 -3.34 11.74
C GLU A 158 14.47 -3.22 11.08
N PRO A 159 15.58 -3.26 11.84
CA PRO A 159 16.94 -3.11 11.29
C PRO A 159 17.35 -4.13 10.20
N ASP A 160 16.69 -5.28 10.17
CA ASP A 160 16.89 -6.34 9.18
C ASP A 160 15.87 -6.33 8.04
N GLY A 161 14.87 -5.44 8.11
CA GLY A 161 13.87 -5.26 7.07
C GLY A 161 14.45 -4.76 5.76
N ALA A 162 13.96 -5.27 4.64
CA ALA A 162 14.48 -4.98 3.31
C ALA A 162 14.39 -3.51 2.88
N PHE A 163 13.57 -2.69 3.55
CA PHE A 163 13.44 -1.26 3.27
C PHE A 163 13.87 -0.39 4.45
N TRP A 164 14.57 -0.96 5.43
CA TRP A 164 15.30 -0.20 6.45
C TRP A 164 16.49 0.53 5.83
N LEU A 165 16.23 1.74 5.34
CA LEU A 165 17.16 2.53 4.53
C LEU A 165 17.82 3.63 5.37
N VAL A 166 18.93 3.28 6.02
CA VAL A 166 19.69 4.22 6.87
C VAL A 166 21.13 4.43 6.41
N SER A 167 21.62 3.60 5.49
CA SER A 167 22.99 3.69 4.98
C SER A 167 23.11 3.43 3.47
N ALA A 168 24.26 3.79 2.91
CA ALA A 168 24.61 3.45 1.54
C ALA A 168 24.74 1.93 1.29
N MET A 169 25.06 1.16 2.32
CA MET A 169 25.12 -0.31 2.23
C MET A 169 23.73 -0.92 2.10
N ASP A 170 22.73 -0.28 2.69
CA ASP A 170 21.33 -0.71 2.56
C ASP A 170 20.83 -0.39 1.15
N ALA A 171 21.10 0.84 0.68
CA ALA A 171 20.78 1.25 -0.69
C ALA A 171 21.37 0.32 -1.76
N ALA A 172 22.59 -0.19 -1.56
CA ALA A 172 23.26 -1.10 -2.48
C ALA A 172 22.60 -2.49 -2.60
N ARG A 173 21.75 -2.88 -1.63
CA ARG A 173 20.99 -4.14 -1.64
C ARG A 173 19.65 -4.01 -2.37
N MET A 174 19.30 -2.82 -2.83
CA MET A 174 18.05 -2.49 -3.47
C MET A 174 18.24 -2.25 -4.97
N GLN A 175 17.15 -2.31 -5.73
CA GLN A 175 17.07 -1.79 -7.11
C GLN A 175 15.80 -0.97 -7.26
N ALA A 176 15.82 0.04 -8.12
CA ALA A 176 14.70 0.93 -8.34
C ALA A 176 14.28 0.97 -9.82
N ARG A 177 12.97 0.94 -10.05
CA ARG A 177 12.36 1.25 -11.35
C ARG A 177 11.41 2.42 -11.18
N ARG A 178 11.62 3.50 -11.93
CA ARG A 178 10.75 4.68 -11.88
C ARG A 178 9.32 4.31 -12.32
N PHE A 179 8.32 4.82 -11.59
CA PHE A 179 6.93 4.78 -12.04
C PHE A 179 6.77 5.55 -13.36
N PRO A 180 5.89 5.11 -14.28
CA PRO A 180 5.72 5.74 -15.57
C PRO A 180 4.99 7.10 -15.50
N GLY A 181 4.29 7.39 -14.40
CA GLY A 181 3.54 8.63 -14.19
C GLY A 181 3.53 9.07 -12.73
N ASP A 182 2.59 9.94 -12.39
CA ASP A 182 2.36 10.39 -11.02
C ASP A 182 1.93 9.20 -10.15
N PHE A 183 2.51 9.12 -8.96
CA PHE A 183 2.10 8.18 -7.94
C PHE A 183 1.06 8.83 -7.03
N LEU A 184 -0.09 8.17 -6.92
CA LEU A 184 -1.18 8.57 -6.03
C LEU A 184 -1.46 7.42 -5.07
N ALA A 185 -1.63 7.73 -3.78
CA ALA A 185 -1.95 6.71 -2.78
C ALA A 185 -2.69 7.29 -1.57
N ASP A 186 -3.48 6.45 -0.90
CA ASP A 186 -3.77 6.65 0.52
C ASP A 186 -2.82 5.75 1.28
N ALA A 187 -1.85 6.36 1.96
CA ALA A 187 -0.77 5.66 2.63
C ALA A 187 -0.27 6.49 3.81
N ASP A 188 0.39 5.80 4.73
CA ASP A 188 1.25 6.42 5.73
C ASP A 188 2.68 6.50 5.18
N ILE A 189 3.54 7.24 5.87
CA ILE A 189 4.84 7.67 5.37
C ILE A 189 5.94 7.19 6.30
N ALA A 190 6.85 6.37 5.78
CA ALA A 190 8.09 5.98 6.43
C ALA A 190 9.25 6.81 5.83
N PHE A 191 9.70 7.82 6.58
CA PHE A 191 10.84 8.64 6.16
C PHE A 191 12.13 7.83 6.14
N SER A 192 12.96 8.09 5.12
CA SER A 192 14.28 7.47 4.98
C SER A 192 15.38 8.51 5.11
N GLU A 193 16.57 8.07 5.51
CA GLU A 193 17.77 8.91 5.53
C GLU A 193 18.10 9.43 4.12
N ASN A 194 18.88 10.51 4.03
CA ASN A 194 19.28 11.12 2.74
C ASN A 194 20.36 10.30 2.00
N VAL A 195 20.08 9.02 1.79
CA VAL A 195 20.89 8.02 1.08
C VAL A 195 20.11 7.33 -0.04
N ALA A 196 18.80 7.59 -0.16
CA ALA A 196 17.93 6.98 -1.17
C ALA A 196 18.38 7.22 -2.62
N TRP A 197 19.02 8.35 -2.92
CA TRP A 197 19.63 8.64 -4.21
C TRP A 197 20.77 7.68 -4.61
N ARG A 198 21.27 6.87 -3.67
CA ARG A 198 22.28 5.83 -3.91
C ARG A 198 21.69 4.50 -4.37
N ILE A 199 20.37 4.31 -4.32
CA ILE A 199 19.73 3.09 -4.80
C ILE A 199 19.92 3.00 -6.32
N PRO A 200 20.50 1.91 -6.86
CA PRO A 200 20.62 1.71 -8.30
C PRO A 200 19.27 1.87 -9.02
N GLY A 201 19.19 2.80 -9.97
CA GLY A 201 17.98 3.11 -10.73
C GLY A 201 17.20 4.34 -10.25
N VAL A 202 17.55 4.90 -9.09
CA VAL A 202 17.10 6.24 -8.67
C VAL A 202 17.88 7.30 -9.43
N ARG A 203 17.20 8.35 -9.90
CA ARG A 203 17.88 9.48 -10.53
C ARG A 203 18.72 10.23 -9.50
N VAL A 204 20.02 10.33 -9.76
CA VAL A 204 20.90 11.18 -8.97
C VAL A 204 20.55 12.62 -9.28
N ARG A 205 20.01 13.36 -8.29
CA ARG A 205 19.97 14.81 -8.36
C ARG A 205 21.37 15.31 -8.02
N THR A 206 22.17 15.63 -9.03
CA THR A 206 23.30 16.54 -8.81
C THR A 206 22.69 17.86 -8.35
N SER A 207 22.93 18.26 -7.09
CA SER A 207 22.66 19.63 -6.69
C SER A 207 23.32 20.57 -7.72
N PRO A 208 22.64 21.64 -8.17
CA PRO A 208 23.31 22.68 -8.94
C PRO A 208 24.46 23.30 -8.16
#